data_AF-A0A933M2Y0-F1
#
_entry.id   AF-A0A933M2Y0-F1
#
_cell.length_a   1.000
_cell.length_b   1.000
_cell.length_c   1.000
_cell.angle_alpha   90.00
_cell.angle_beta   90.00
_cell.angle_gamma   90.00
#
_symmetry.space_group_name_H-M   'P 1'
#
loop_
_entity.id
_entity.type
_entity.pdbx_description
1 polymer ?
#
loop_
_entity_poly.entity_id
_entity_poly.type
_entity_poly.pdbx_seq_one_letter_code
_entity_poly.pdbx_strand_id
1 'polypeptide(L)' 'MESKSETRELLHDIESKTAGLRSAAKILRECPPKEKKELICLMKQSAQDILKYLTNLEKEINS' A
#
# COMPACT_ATOMS: atom_id res chain seq x y z
N MET A 1 -4.81 24.79 10.19
CA MET A 1 -5.68 24.75 9.00
C MET A 1 -5.00 23.88 7.93
N GLU A 2 -4.50 22.70 8.32
CA GLU A 2 -3.54 21.88 7.53
C GLU A 2 -4.11 20.49 7.10
N SER A 3 -5.19 20.00 7.71
CA SER A 3 -5.61 18.59 7.56
C SER A 3 -6.12 18.18 6.17
N LYS A 4 -6.49 19.14 5.30
CA LYS A 4 -7.01 18.83 3.95
C LYS A 4 -5.93 18.35 2.98
N SER A 5 -4.66 18.76 3.16
CA SER A 5 -3.55 18.29 2.30
C SER A 5 -3.14 16.87 2.69
N GLU A 6 -2.94 16.64 3.99
CA GLU A 6 -2.46 15.36 4.53
C GLU A 6 -3.43 14.21 4.25
N THR A 7 -4.75 14.45 4.37
CA THR A 7 -5.75 13.44 4.02
C THR A 7 -5.70 13.05 2.53
N ARG A 8 -5.50 14.03 1.64
CA ARG A 8 -5.40 13.77 0.19
C ARG A 8 -4.13 13.01 -0.18
N GLU A 9 -3.02 13.34 0.48
CA GLU A 9 -1.74 12.65 0.32
C GLU A 9 -1.84 11.19 0.78
N LEU A 10 -2.43 10.94 1.95
CA LEU A 10 -2.66 9.58 2.45
C LEU A 10 -3.53 8.76 1.50
N LEU A 11 -4.63 9.34 0.99
CA LEU A 11 -5.50 8.66 0.02
C LEU A 11 -4.77 8.34 -1.29
N HIS A 12 -3.99 9.28 -1.81
CA HIS A 12 -3.17 9.07 -3.01
C HIS A 12 -2.14 7.95 -2.82
N ASP A 13 -1.47 7.92 -1.66
CA ASP A 13 -0.48 6.88 -1.34
C ASP A 13 -1.13 5.50 -1.19
N ILE A 14 -2.30 5.42 -0.57
CA ILE A 14 -3.09 4.18 -0.47
C ILE A 14 -3.49 3.69 -1.88
N GLU A 15 -4.01 4.58 -2.73
CA GLU A 15 -4.39 4.23 -4.12
C GLU A 15 -3.19 3.71 -4.92
N SER A 16 -2.07 4.44 -4.89
CA SER A 16 -0.84 4.05 -5.57
C SER A 16 -0.32 2.68 -5.10
N LYS A 17 -0.23 2.45 -3.79
CA LYS A 17 0.28 1.18 -3.25
C LYS A 17 -0.67 0.00 -3.50
N THR A 18 -1.98 0.22 -3.43
CA THR A 18 -2.97 -0.85 -3.74
C THR A 18 -2.94 -1.23 -5.21
N ALA A 19 -2.77 -0.26 -6.13
CA ALA A 19 -2.54 -0.53 -7.54
C ALA A 19 -1.24 -1.34 -7.75
N GLY A 20 -0.15 -0.95 -7.07
CA GLY A 20 1.12 -1.67 -7.07
C GLY A 20 0.97 -3.13 -6.60
N LEU A 21 0.24 -3.37 -5.50
CA LEU A 21 -0.05 -4.71 -5.00
C LEU A 21 -0.86 -5.55 -5.98
N ARG A 22 -1.87 -4.97 -6.63
CA ARG A 22 -2.67 -5.67 -7.64
C ARG A 22 -1.78 -6.10 -8.81
N SER A 23 -0.87 -5.24 -9.27
CA SER A 23 0.10 -5.57 -10.33
C SER A 23 1.10 -6.64 -9.87
N ALA A 24 1.66 -6.52 -8.67
CA ALA A 24 2.57 -7.52 -8.10
C ALA A 24 1.91 -8.90 -7.98
N ALA A 25 0.62 -8.96 -7.60
CA ALA A 25 -0.13 -10.21 -7.53
C ALA A 25 -0.30 -10.90 -8.89
N LYS A 26 -0.37 -10.14 -9.99
CA LYS A 26 -0.37 -10.69 -11.36
C LYS A 26 1.01 -11.28 -11.69
N ILE A 27 2.08 -10.51 -11.46
CA ILE A 27 3.46 -10.94 -11.72
C ILE A 27 3.80 -12.21 -10.93
N LEU A 28 3.35 -12.32 -9.68
CA LEU A 28 3.59 -13.48 -8.81
C LEU A 28 3.04 -14.80 -9.39
N ARG A 29 2.00 -14.74 -10.23
CA ARG A 29 1.44 -15.92 -10.90
C ARG A 29 2.38 -16.44 -11.98
N GLU A 30 3.13 -15.55 -12.62
CA GLU A 30 3.90 -15.81 -13.84
C GLU A 30 5.41 -15.96 -13.57
N CYS A 31 5.94 -15.43 -12.47
CA CYS A 31 7.38 -15.45 -12.19
C CYS A 31 7.87 -16.80 -11.61
N PRO A 32 9.16 -17.16 -11.81
CA PRO A 32 9.74 -18.41 -11.31
C PRO A 32 9.84 -18.44 -9.77
N PRO A 33 9.88 -19.63 -9.13
CA PRO A 33 9.82 -19.77 -7.66
C PRO A 33 10.87 -18.97 -6.87
N LYS A 34 12.05 -18.73 -7.47
CA LYS A 34 13.13 -17.94 -6.86
C LYS A 34 12.72 -16.48 -6.66
N GLU A 35 12.10 -15.88 -7.68
CA GLU A 35 11.64 -14.48 -7.67
C GLU A 35 10.34 -14.30 -6.86
N LYS A 36 9.52 -15.35 -6.73
CA LYS A 36 8.30 -15.32 -5.89
C LYS A 36 8.59 -14.93 -4.45
N LYS A 37 9.72 -15.37 -3.87
CA LYS A 37 10.08 -15.07 -2.47
C LYS A 37 10.33 -13.57 -2.28
N GLU A 38 11.11 -12.96 -3.17
CA GLU A 38 11.42 -11.53 -3.14
C GLU A 38 10.16 -10.71 -3.38
N LEU A 39 9.34 -11.10 -4.36
CA LEU A 39 8.09 -10.42 -4.66
C LEU A 39 7.09 -10.48 -3.50
N ILE A 40 6.97 -11.63 -2.83
CA ILE A 40 6.14 -11.75 -1.61
C ILE A 40 6.67 -10.84 -0.49
N CYS A 41 7.99 -10.69 -0.35
CA CYS A 41 8.57 -9.77 0.62
C CYS A 41 8.16 -8.31 0.34
N LEU A 42 8.27 -7.88 -0.91
CA LEU A 42 7.84 -6.55 -1.35
C LEU A 42 6.33 -6.32 -1.16
N MET A 43 5.51 -7.33 -1.48
CA MET A 43 4.06 -7.27 -1.27
C MET A 43 3.72 -7.12 0.22
N LYS A 44 4.43 -7.84 1.11
CA LYS A 44 4.24 -7.71 2.57
C LYS A 44 4.57 -6.30 3.05
N GLN A 45 5.69 -5.72 2.60
CA GLN A 45 6.06 -4.36 2.97
C GLN A 45 5.01 -3.34 2.50
N SER A 46 4.56 -3.45 1.25
CA SER A 46 3.53 -2.56 0.72
C SER A 46 2.20 -2.68 1.48
N ALA A 47 1.82 -3.90 1.89
CA ALA A 47 0.63 -4.12 2.72
C ALA A 47 0.75 -3.50 4.12
N GLN A 48 1.93 -3.56 4.74
CA GLN A 48 2.19 -2.90 6.02
C GLN A 48 2.10 -1.38 5.91
N ASP A 49 2.64 -0.80 4.84
CA ASP A 49 2.54 0.64 4.59
C ASP A 49 1.09 1.08 4.40
N ILE A 50 0.30 0.33 3.62
CA ILE A 50 -1.13 0.59 3.43
C ILE A 50 -1.86 0.55 4.78
N LEU A 51 -1.59 -0.46 5.61
CA LEU A 51 -2.18 -0.55 6.93
C LEU A 51 -1.85 0.69 7.78
N LYS A 52 -0.58 1.13 7.77
CA LYS A 52 -0.15 2.35 8.46
C LYS A 52 -0.91 3.59 7.96
N TYR A 53 -1.06 3.76 6.66
CA TYR A 53 -1.77 4.91 6.09
C TYR A 53 -3.26 4.88 6.42
N LEU A 54 -3.90 3.72 6.36
CA LEU A 54 -5.30 3.55 6.77
C LEU A 54 -5.50 3.86 8.24
N THR A 55 -4.59 3.41 9.13
CA THR A 55 -4.64 3.75 10.55
C THR A 55 -4.46 5.26 10.79
N ASN A 56 -3.59 5.93 10.04
CA ASN A 56 -3.43 7.38 10.16
C ASN A 56 -4.69 8.10 9.66
N LEU A 57 -5.24 7.67 8.53
CA LEU A 57 -6.48 8.23 7.98
C LEU A 57 -7.66 8.04 8.94
N GLU A 58 -7.78 6.87 9.57
CA GLU A 58 -8.79 6.60 10.59
C GLU A 58 -8.67 7.56 11.78
N LYS A 59 -7.45 7.87 12.23
CA LYS A 59 -7.21 8.86 13.29
C LYS A 59 -7.63 10.26 12.86
N GLU A 60 -7.26 10.68 11.65
CA GLU A 60 -7.64 12.00 11.11
C GLU A 60 -9.16 12.15 10.95
N ILE A 61 -9.87 11.10 10.55
CA ILE A 61 -11.34 11.12 10.42
C ILE A 61 -12.04 11.20 11.79
N ASN A 62 -11.45 10.56 12.81
CA ASN A 62 -12.04 10.47 14.15
C ASN A 62 -11.56 11.59 15.11
N SER A 63 -10.66 12.47 14.66
CA SER A 63 -10.15 13.64 15.41
C SER A 63 -10.97 14.89 15.11
#